data_AF-A0A7S4HE23-F1
#
_entry.id   AF-A0A7S4HE23-F1
#
_cell.length_a   1.000
_cell.length_b   1.000
_cell.length_c   1.000
_cell.angle_alpha   90.00
_cell.angle_beta   90.00
_cell.angle_gamma   90.00
#
_symmetry.space_group_name_H-M   'P 1'
#
loop_
_entity.id
_entity.type
_entity.pdbx_description
1 polymer ?
#
loop_
_entity_poly.entity_id
_entity_poly.type
_entity_poly.pdbx_seq_one_letter_code
_entity_poly.pdbx_strand_id
1 'polypeptide(L)'
;DDEPYRVLLMAVRRRLYKSRVRMEEAYMGTTPDADPDVYTTSAELLEPLELMYRSLVAVGDRVLADGTLLDLIRRVRSFGISMARLDLRQESDRHAEALDTITRYLGIGSYLEWDEESRIAW
;
A
#
# COMPACT_ATOMS: atom_id res chain seq x y z
N ASP A 1 3.59 14.86 -33.81
CA ASP A 1 4.58 14.68 -32.73
C ASP A 1 4.22 13.48 -31.90
N ASP A 2 5.13 12.52 -31.83
CA ASP A 2 4.98 11.29 -31.05
C ASP A 2 5.73 11.47 -29.72
N GLU A 3 4.99 11.64 -28.63
CA GLU A 3 5.53 12.00 -27.31
C GLU A 3 5.26 10.88 -26.28
N PRO A 4 5.81 9.66 -26.48
CA PRO A 4 5.36 8.45 -25.78
C PRO A 4 5.49 8.54 -24.25
N TYR A 5 6.59 9.11 -23.76
CA TYR A 5 6.82 9.31 -22.33
C TYR A 5 5.81 10.30 -21.71
N ARG A 6 5.41 11.34 -22.46
CA ARG A 6 4.43 12.32 -21.99
C ARG A 6 3.03 11.70 -21.92
N VAL A 7 2.67 10.89 -22.92
CA VAL A 7 1.40 10.14 -22.91
C VAL A 7 1.33 9.20 -21.70
N LEU A 8 2.41 8.47 -21.39
CA LEU A 8 2.45 7.59 -20.23
C LEU A 8 2.37 8.37 -18.91
N LEU A 9 3.11 9.48 -18.77
CA LEU A 9 3.04 10.34 -17.60
C LEU A 9 1.66 10.98 -17.41
N MET A 10 0.94 11.29 -18.49
CA MET A 10 -0.45 11.78 -18.41
C MET A 10 -1.39 10.70 -17.86
N ALA A 11 -1.22 9.44 -18.26
CA ALA A 11 -1.97 8.32 -17.70
C ALA A 11 -1.67 8.14 -16.20
N VAL A 12 -0.38 8.15 -15.82
CA VAL A 12 0.06 8.09 -14.42
C VAL A 12 -0.57 9.23 -13.59
N ARG A 13 -0.52 10.47 -14.11
CA ARG A 13 -1.11 11.64 -13.43
C ARG A 13 -2.62 11.49 -13.24
N ARG A 14 -3.34 10.99 -14.25
CA ARG A 14 -4.78 10.74 -14.17
C ARG A 14 -5.11 9.70 -13.10
N ARG A 15 -4.40 8.57 -13.08
CA ARG A 15 -4.61 7.50 -12.10
C ARG A 15 -4.25 7.95 -10.68
N LEU A 16 -3.18 8.73 -10.50
CA LEU A 16 -2.84 9.38 -9.21
C LEU A 16 -3.97 10.31 -8.73
N TYR A 17 -4.52 11.14 -9.63
CA TYR A 17 -5.63 12.03 -9.29
C TYR A 17 -6.85 11.25 -8.81
N LYS A 18 -7.24 10.19 -9.53
CA LYS A 18 -8.35 9.30 -9.12
C LYS A 18 -8.10 8.66 -7.76
N SER A 19 -6.88 8.16 -7.54
CA SER A 19 -6.48 7.56 -6.26
C SER A 19 -6.64 8.56 -5.10
N ARG A 20 -6.21 9.82 -5.31
CA ARG A 20 -6.35 10.89 -4.31
C ARG A 20 -7.83 11.21 -4.03
N VAL A 21 -8.65 11.36 -5.06
CA VAL A 21 -10.09 11.65 -4.91
C VAL A 21 -10.78 10.52 -4.13
N ARG A 22 -10.51 9.26 -4.48
CA ARG A 22 -11.03 8.10 -3.75
C ARG A 22 -10.65 8.13 -2.27
N MET A 23 -9.39 8.45 -1.96
CA MET A 23 -8.92 8.55 -0.57
C MET A 23 -9.62 9.69 0.18
N GLU A 24 -9.85 10.82 -0.49
CA GLU A 24 -10.57 11.97 0.07
C GLU A 24 -12.05 11.64 0.36
N GLU A 25 -12.72 10.95 -0.56
CA GLU A 25 -14.08 10.42 -0.38
C GLU A 25 -14.18 9.49 0.83
N ALA A 26 -13.25 8.53 0.94
CA ALA A 26 -13.19 7.61 2.08
C ALA A 26 -12.91 8.35 3.40
N TYR A 27 -12.01 9.33 3.37
CA TYR A 27 -11.70 10.17 4.53
C TYR A 27 -12.91 10.99 5.01
N MET A 28 -13.76 11.44 4.09
CA MET A 28 -15.01 12.14 4.40
C MET A 28 -16.15 11.21 4.86
N GLY A 29 -15.87 9.91 5.06
CA GLY A 29 -16.82 8.94 5.59
C GLY A 29 -17.72 8.28 4.55
N THR A 30 -17.43 8.45 3.25
CA THR A 30 -18.13 7.72 2.20
C THR A 30 -17.46 6.36 1.95
N THR A 31 -18.18 5.40 1.36
CA THR A 31 -17.61 4.13 0.90
C THR A 31 -17.59 4.15 -0.62
N PRO A 32 -16.51 4.65 -1.26
CA PRO A 32 -16.48 4.80 -2.70
C PRO A 32 -16.46 3.44 -3.41
N ASP A 33 -17.28 3.30 -4.45
CA ASP A 33 -17.37 2.11 -5.30
C ASP A 33 -16.00 1.67 -5.81
N ALA A 34 -15.76 0.36 -5.95
CA ALA A 34 -14.49 -0.13 -6.47
C ALA A 34 -14.16 0.47 -7.85
N ASP A 35 -13.07 1.24 -7.95
CA ASP A 35 -12.52 1.74 -9.22
C ASP A 35 -11.20 1.01 -9.48
N PRO A 36 -11.09 0.15 -10.51
CA PRO A 36 -9.83 -0.51 -10.85
C PRO A 36 -8.75 0.48 -11.36
N ASP A 37 -9.13 1.71 -11.73
CA ASP A 37 -8.24 2.75 -12.23
C ASP A 37 -7.73 3.68 -11.11
N VAL A 38 -7.29 3.06 -10.00
CA VAL A 38 -6.58 3.71 -8.89
C VAL A 38 -5.34 2.90 -8.52
N TYR A 39 -4.35 3.53 -7.90
CA TYR A 39 -3.19 2.84 -7.35
C TYR A 39 -3.53 2.25 -5.99
N THR A 40 -3.32 0.94 -5.85
CA THR A 40 -3.50 0.17 -4.61
C THR A 40 -2.18 -0.37 -4.08
N THR A 41 -1.15 -0.45 -4.92
CA THR A 41 0.20 -0.83 -4.53
C THR A 41 1.25 0.11 -5.12
N SER A 42 2.40 0.21 -4.47
CA SER A 42 3.53 0.97 -5.02
C SER A 42 4.14 0.34 -6.28
N ALA A 43 3.97 -0.97 -6.47
CA ALA A 43 4.46 -1.68 -7.66
C ALA A 43 3.75 -1.18 -8.94
N GLU A 44 2.43 -0.93 -8.86
CA GLU A 44 1.65 -0.39 -9.97
C GLU A 44 2.12 1.01 -10.41
N LEU A 45 2.56 1.84 -9.46
CA LEU A 45 3.12 3.16 -9.78
C LEU A 45 4.56 3.05 -10.31
N LEU A 46 5.35 2.09 -9.80
CA LEU A 46 6.72 1.87 -10.25
C LEU A 46 6.80 1.34 -11.67
N GLU A 47 5.91 0.42 -12.06
CA GLU A 47 5.93 -0.23 -13.37
C GLU A 47 6.07 0.75 -14.56
N PRO A 48 5.22 1.78 -14.72
CA PRO A 48 5.38 2.73 -15.83
C PRO A 48 6.65 3.58 -15.71
N LEU A 49 7.10 3.91 -14.50
CA LEU A 49 8.32 4.69 -14.29
C LEU A 49 9.57 3.89 -14.69
N GLU A 50 9.62 2.62 -14.29
CA GLU A 50 10.71 1.71 -14.63
C GLU A 50 10.70 1.34 -16.11
N LEU A 51 9.52 1.26 -16.74
CA LEU A 51 9.39 1.11 -18.19
C LEU A 51 10.05 2.28 -18.93
N MET A 52 9.74 3.53 -18.54
CA MET A 52 10.39 4.72 -19.13
C MET A 52 11.90 4.70 -18.90
N TYR A 53 12.35 4.33 -17.69
CA TYR A 53 13.76 4.26 -17.35
C TYR A 53 14.50 3.26 -18.26
N ARG A 54 13.98 2.03 -18.40
CA ARG A 54 14.56 1.01 -19.30
C ARG A 54 14.58 1.48 -20.75
N SER A 55 13.50 2.12 -21.21
CA SER A 55 13.40 2.67 -22.57
C SER A 55 14.45 3.75 -22.84
N LEU A 56 14.59 4.74 -21.95
CA LEU A 56 15.58 5.80 -22.07
C LEU A 56 17.01 5.26 -22.06
N VAL A 57 17.30 4.30 -21.18
CA VAL A 57 18.61 3.63 -21.15
C VAL A 57 18.89 2.89 -22.45
N ALA A 58 17.90 2.20 -23.02
CA ALA A 58 18.06 1.41 -24.25
C ALA A 58 18.36 2.28 -25.49
N VAL A 59 17.86 3.52 -25.53
CA VAL A 59 18.12 4.46 -26.63
C VAL A 59 19.37 5.34 -26.41
N GLY A 60 20.08 5.15 -25.29
CA GLY A 60 21.32 5.88 -24.98
C GLY A 60 21.14 7.13 -24.12
N ASP A 61 19.90 7.50 -23.75
CA ASP A 61 19.57 8.68 -22.97
C ASP A 61 19.68 8.46 -21.44
N ARG A 62 20.74 7.77 -21.01
CA ARG A 62 20.95 7.45 -19.59
C ARG A 62 21.04 8.70 -18.71
N VAL A 63 21.62 9.80 -19.21
CA VAL A 63 21.71 11.07 -18.46
C VAL A 63 20.32 11.60 -18.10
N LEU A 64 19.35 11.47 -19.01
CA LEU A 64 17.96 11.86 -18.74
C LEU A 64 17.29 10.87 -17.78
N ALA A 65 17.52 9.57 -17.98
CA ALA A 65 16.98 8.52 -17.11
C ALA A 65 17.44 8.65 -15.66
N ASP A 66 18.73 8.93 -15.45
CA ASP A 66 19.38 9.06 -14.13
C ASP A 66 19.10 10.41 -13.44
N GLY A 67 18.36 11.31 -14.09
CA GLY A 67 17.91 12.59 -13.53
C GLY A 67 16.64 12.47 -12.69
N THR A 68 15.66 13.33 -12.96
CA THR A 68 14.42 13.44 -12.18
C THR A 68 13.58 12.16 -12.17
N LEU A 69 13.69 11.33 -13.21
CA LEU A 69 13.01 10.03 -13.27
C LEU A 69 13.56 9.06 -12.21
N LEU A 70 14.88 8.93 -12.10
CA LEU A 70 15.51 8.08 -11.09
C LEU A 70 15.20 8.57 -9.67
N ASP A 71 15.18 9.88 -9.45
CA ASP A 71 14.79 10.46 -8.17
C ASP A 71 13.33 10.15 -7.83
N LEU A 72 12.42 10.19 -8.80
CA LEU A 72 11.03 9.80 -8.61
C LEU A 72 10.90 8.32 -8.26
N ILE A 73 11.61 7.43 -8.97
CA ILE A 73 11.64 5.99 -8.68
C ILE A 73 12.13 5.74 -7.25
N ARG A 74 13.21 6.41 -6.82
CA ARG A 74 13.72 6.32 -5.44
C ARG A 74 12.69 6.77 -4.42
N ARG A 75 12.00 7.88 -4.66
CA ARG A 75 10.92 8.38 -3.77
C ARG A 75 9.79 7.37 -3.64
N VAL A 76 9.32 6.79 -4.75
CA VAL A 76 8.26 5.78 -4.70
C VAL A 76 8.72 4.52 -3.95
N ARG A 77 9.98 4.10 -4.10
CA ARG A 77 10.52 2.97 -3.33
C ARG A 77 10.64 3.26 -1.83
N SER A 78 11.01 4.49 -1.45
CA SER A 78 11.19 4.87 -0.05
C SER A 78 9.86 5.14 0.67
N PHE A 79 8.93 5.85 0.02
CA PHE A 79 7.69 6.34 0.64
C PHE A 79 6.45 5.54 0.23
N GLY A 80 6.53 4.78 -0.87
CA GLY A 80 5.38 4.08 -1.42
C GLY A 80 4.24 5.02 -1.82
N ILE A 81 3.00 4.54 -1.67
CA ILE A 81 1.77 5.32 -1.87
C ILE A 81 1.13 5.79 -0.56
N SER A 82 1.70 5.38 0.58
CA SER A 82 1.17 5.65 1.93
C SER A 82 2.05 6.60 2.73
N MET A 83 3.16 7.07 2.16
CA MET A 83 4.20 7.92 2.77
C MET A 83 5.01 7.23 3.87
N ALA A 84 4.34 6.63 4.85
CA ALA A 84 4.93 5.90 5.95
C ALA A 84 4.09 4.64 6.27
N ARG A 85 4.70 3.68 6.97
CA ARG A 85 3.99 2.52 7.51
C ARG A 85 3.47 2.85 8.89
N LEU A 86 2.22 2.52 9.15
CA LEU A 86 1.62 2.61 10.48
C LEU A 86 1.93 1.32 11.24
N ASP A 87 2.61 1.44 12.37
CA ASP A 87 2.81 0.34 13.30
C ASP A 87 1.65 0.31 14.30
N LEU A 88 0.92 -0.80 14.36
CA LEU A 88 -0.19 -0.98 15.31
C LEU A 88 0.33 -1.76 16.52
N ARG A 89 0.22 -1.16 17.71
CA ARG A 89 0.63 -1.78 18.97
C ARG A 89 -0.51 -1.76 19.97
N GLN A 90 -0.67 -2.88 20.68
CA GLN A 90 -1.66 -3.06 21.74
C GLN A 90 -1.10 -4.02 22.79
N GLU A 91 -1.42 -3.80 24.06
CA GLU A 91 -0.95 -4.60 25.18
C GLU A 91 -1.49 -6.05 25.13
N SER A 92 -0.69 -6.99 25.62
CA SER A 92 -1.00 -8.44 25.61
C SER A 92 -2.34 -8.75 26.27
N ASP A 93 -2.64 -8.07 27.38
CA ASP A 93 -3.79 -8.36 28.22
C ASP A 93 -5.10 -8.08 27.47
N ARG A 94 -5.12 -7.06 26.61
CA ARG A 94 -6.27 -6.75 25.73
C ARG A 94 -6.54 -7.85 24.71
N HIS A 95 -5.50 -8.49 24.19
CA HIS A 95 -5.66 -9.63 23.29
C HIS A 95 -6.15 -10.87 24.06
N ALA A 96 -5.61 -11.11 25.25
CA ALA A 96 -6.02 -12.22 26.11
C ALA A 96 -7.49 -12.10 26.56
N GLU A 97 -7.93 -10.90 26.96
CA GLU A 97 -9.33 -10.61 27.30
C GLU A 97 -10.28 -10.85 26.11
N ALA A 98 -9.86 -10.48 24.90
CA ALA A 98 -10.65 -10.70 23.70
C ALA A 98 -10.82 -12.20 23.40
N LEU A 99 -9.73 -12.97 23.47
CA LEU A 99 -9.76 -14.43 23.30
C LEU A 99 -10.58 -15.14 24.38
N ASP A 100 -10.45 -14.70 25.62
CA ASP A 100 -11.20 -15.23 26.75
C ASP A 100 -12.71 -14.98 26.62
N THR A 101 -13.09 -13.81 26.13
CA THR A 101 -14.48 -13.51 25.80
C THR A 101 -15.02 -14.48 24.72
N ILE A 102 -14.24 -14.75 23.68
CA ILE A 102 -14.60 -15.68 22.59
C ILE A 102 -14.73 -17.12 23.11
N THR A 103 -13.73 -17.61 23.84
CA THR A 103 -13.71 -19.00 24.35
C THR A 103 -14.83 -19.28 25.34
N ARG A 104 -15.13 -18.33 26.24
CA ARG A 104 -16.27 -18.44 27.16
C ARG A 104 -17.60 -18.43 26.43
N TYR A 105 -17.77 -17.54 25.45
CA TYR A 105 -18.99 -17.45 24.65
C TYR A 105 -19.27 -18.76 23.89
N LEU A 106 -18.23 -19.40 23.35
CA LEU A 106 -18.34 -20.68 22.63
C LEU A 106 -18.45 -21.90 23.56
N GLY A 107 -18.34 -21.73 24.88
CA GLY A 107 -18.39 -22.83 25.86
C GLY A 107 -17.13 -23.73 25.87
N ILE A 108 -16.01 -23.25 25.33
CA ILE A 108 -14.74 -23.99 25.23
C ILE A 108 -13.96 -23.93 26.56
N GLY A 109 -14.21 -22.91 27.37
CA GLY A 109 -13.54 -22.66 28.63
C GLY A 109 -13.15 -21.19 28.77
N SER A 110 -12.20 -20.90 29.66
CA SER A 110 -11.63 -19.56 29.85
C SER A 110 -10.17 -19.55 29.43
N TYR A 111 -9.86 -18.85 28.34
CA TYR A 111 -8.48 -18.65 27.88
C TYR A 111 -7.57 -18.06 28.97
N LEU A 112 -8.10 -17.18 29.82
CA LEU A 112 -7.33 -16.59 30.93
C LEU A 112 -6.94 -17.61 32.02
N GLU A 113 -7.70 -18.69 32.17
CA GLU A 113 -7.45 -19.73 33.17
C GLU A 113 -6.53 -20.85 32.65
N TRP A 114 -6.29 -20.90 31.34
CA TRP A 114 -5.40 -21.88 30.73
C TRP A 114 -3.94 -21.62 31.07
N ASP A 115 -3.18 -22.71 31.20
CA ASP A 115 -1.73 -22.65 31.20
C ASP A 115 -1.20 -22.31 29.79
N GLU A 116 0.07 -21.95 29.72
CA GLU A 116 0.68 -21.50 28.46
C GLU A 116 0.70 -22.60 27.40
N GLU A 117 0.90 -23.86 27.79
CA GLU A 117 0.90 -24.98 26.85
C GLU A 117 -0.47 -25.16 26.20
N SER A 118 -1.55 -25.06 26.98
CA SER A 118 -2.93 -25.10 26.46
C SER A 118 -3.25 -23.90 25.57
N ARG A 119 -2.75 -22.71 25.91
CA ARG A 119 -2.93 -21.49 25.09
C ARG A 119 -2.24 -21.60 23.73
N ILE A 120 -1.06 -22.21 23.67
CA ILE A 120 -0.30 -22.40 22.42
C ILE A 120 -0.92 -23.49 21.54
N ALA A 121 -1.48 -24.53 22.15
CA ALA A 121 -2.04 -25.68 21.43
C ALA A 121 -3.42 -25.42 20.79
N TRP A 122 -4.12 -24.38 21.23
CA TRP A 122 -5.42 -23.94 20.72
C TRP A 122 -5.29 -23.05 19.49
#